data_AF-A0A661N8D3-F1
#
_entry.id   AF-A0A661N8D3-F1
#
_cell.length_a   1.000
_cell.length_b   1.000
_cell.length_c   1.000
_cell.angle_alpha   90.00
_cell.angle_beta   90.00
_cell.angle_gamma   90.00
#
_symmetry.space_group_name_H-M   'P 1'
#
loop_
_entity.id
_entity.type
_entity.pdbx_description
1 polymer ?
#
loop_
_entity_poly.entity_id
_entity_poly.type
_entity_poly.pdbx_seq_one_letter_code
_entity_poly.pdbx_strand_id
1 'polypeptide(L)'
;MTLRTILSAALLTTVVACGGATPQADSADTAEGDGTEALHVIQIHRPLAAGQRFHVEVEARQLVQTAEAVDNPDEQVIDGFTKDIQVAFAAAVLIREVDDAGRAAQAEMTVETFTDPATGNEILAPGTELVIGWQDDALYVEVNGAAPDAAAMERLHLAFPLERPGSALGDELFGTDTPRAPGETWALHENDVVEDLGDDGYTVTETNLEGETRFVEVSPCGDTECIVLEAAFAAEQAVVAQEWQMAEFEAGRIEALVRIRLPVDAARPVYSEEAMLRGLFAVELHEGDETRQTLVTLSRVRNATYSRLPAE
;
A
#
# COMPACT_ATOMS: atom_id res chain seq x y z
N MET A 1 -15.50 -6.57 -26.79
CA MET A 1 -15.54 -6.06 -25.41
C MET A 1 -14.26 -5.28 -25.24
N THR A 2 -14.32 -3.96 -25.11
CA THR A 2 -13.13 -3.09 -25.22
C THR A 2 -12.22 -3.21 -23.99
N LEU A 3 -10.90 -3.21 -24.22
CA LEU A 3 -9.77 -3.27 -23.25
C LEU A 3 -9.97 -2.40 -21.98
N ARG A 4 -10.81 -1.35 -22.07
CA ARG A 4 -11.22 -0.43 -21.01
C ARG A 4 -11.88 -1.05 -19.77
N THR A 5 -12.35 -2.30 -19.80
CA THR A 5 -13.19 -2.87 -18.73
C THR A 5 -12.44 -3.86 -17.80
N ILE A 6 -11.15 -4.10 -18.02
CA ILE A 6 -10.45 -5.29 -17.49
C ILE A 6 -9.57 -5.01 -16.26
N LEU A 7 -9.30 -3.75 -15.93
CA LEU A 7 -8.24 -3.37 -14.96
C LEU A 7 -8.71 -3.16 -13.49
N SER A 8 -9.75 -3.83 -13.02
CA SER A 8 -10.41 -3.46 -11.73
C SER A 8 -10.59 -4.60 -10.72
N ALA A 9 -9.83 -5.71 -10.76
CA ALA A 9 -10.02 -6.74 -9.73
C ALA A 9 -8.75 -7.56 -9.45
N ALA A 10 -8.15 -7.36 -8.28
CA ALA A 10 -7.41 -8.40 -7.58
C ALA A 10 -7.99 -8.47 -6.15
N LEU A 11 -8.53 -9.64 -5.81
CA LEU A 11 -9.23 -9.99 -4.57
C LEU A 11 -8.35 -11.02 -3.86
N LEU A 12 -7.99 -10.76 -2.59
CA LEU A 12 -7.10 -11.57 -1.76
C LEU A 12 -7.86 -12.72 -1.05
N THR A 13 -7.16 -13.83 -0.74
CA THR A 13 -7.72 -14.97 0.05
C THR A 13 -6.71 -15.60 1.03
N THR A 14 -7.10 -15.65 2.30
CA THR A 14 -6.79 -16.51 3.48
C THR A 14 -5.54 -17.38 3.58
N VAL A 15 -4.78 -17.16 4.66
CA VAL A 15 -4.19 -18.21 5.50
C VAL A 15 -4.25 -17.83 7.01
N VAL A 16 -4.52 -18.84 7.85
CA VAL A 16 -4.66 -18.77 9.32
C VAL A 16 -3.37 -19.25 9.98
N ALA A 17 -2.82 -18.56 11.00
CA ALA A 17 -2.02 -19.20 12.05
C ALA A 17 -1.82 -18.38 13.35
N CYS A 18 -1.62 -19.13 14.43
CA CYS A 18 -1.60 -18.79 15.85
C CYS A 18 -0.43 -17.92 16.36
N GLY A 19 -0.75 -16.91 17.17
CA GLY A 19 -0.40 -16.78 18.60
C GLY A 19 1.08 -16.77 19.03
N GLY A 20 1.54 -15.60 19.48
CA GLY A 20 2.74 -15.45 20.33
C GLY A 20 2.77 -14.08 21.03
N ALA A 21 2.92 -14.08 22.36
CA ALA A 21 2.83 -12.90 23.21
C ALA A 21 4.10 -12.02 23.21
N THR A 22 3.92 -10.70 23.13
CA THR A 22 5.00 -9.69 23.20
C THR A 22 5.32 -9.32 24.67
N PRO A 23 6.60 -9.23 25.07
CA PRO A 23 6.97 -8.66 26.36
C PRO A 23 7.14 -7.14 26.28
N GLN A 24 6.49 -6.44 27.19
CA GLN A 24 6.56 -4.99 27.40
C GLN A 24 7.85 -4.61 28.14
N ALA A 25 8.64 -3.69 27.56
CA ALA A 25 9.83 -3.12 28.19
C ALA A 25 9.63 -1.62 28.43
N ASP A 26 9.33 -1.27 29.68
CA ASP A 26 9.47 0.10 30.20
C ASP A 26 10.96 0.41 30.35
N SER A 27 11.41 1.55 29.82
CA SER A 27 12.52 2.33 30.39
C SER A 27 12.56 3.73 29.78
N ALA A 28 12.13 4.71 30.57
CA ALA A 28 12.55 6.09 30.42
C ALA A 28 13.84 6.26 31.25
N ASP A 29 14.92 6.72 30.61
CA ASP A 29 15.94 7.46 31.34
C ASP A 29 16.60 8.51 30.43
N THR A 30 16.77 9.70 30.99
CA THR A 30 17.21 10.91 30.27
C THR A 30 18.70 11.09 30.55
N ALA A 31 19.56 11.09 29.53
CA ALA A 31 20.98 11.34 29.70
C ALA A 31 21.57 12.22 28.58
N GLU A 32 22.21 13.31 29.01
CA GLU A 32 23.11 14.14 28.22
C GLU A 32 24.42 13.39 27.88
N GLY A 33 24.75 13.30 26.59
CA GLY A 33 26.12 13.36 26.06
C GLY A 33 27.01 12.11 26.08
N ASP A 34 27.05 11.38 24.97
CA ASP A 34 28.23 10.82 24.30
C ASP A 34 27.82 10.57 22.84
N GLY A 35 28.73 10.65 21.87
CA GLY A 35 28.42 10.51 20.43
C GLY A 35 27.97 9.11 19.99
N THR A 36 27.34 8.35 20.89
CA THR A 36 26.70 7.07 20.59
C THR A 36 25.30 7.40 20.10
N GLU A 37 25.03 7.14 18.82
CA GLU A 37 23.69 7.30 18.27
C GLU A 37 22.70 6.46 19.08
N ALA A 38 21.56 7.06 19.44
CA ALA A 38 20.53 6.38 20.23
C ALA A 38 19.99 5.19 19.43
N LEU A 39 19.82 4.05 20.11
CA LEU A 39 19.17 2.88 19.55
C LEU A 39 17.66 3.02 19.71
N HIS A 40 16.92 2.69 18.66
CA HIS A 40 15.46 2.77 18.61
C HIS A 40 14.87 1.40 18.29
N VAL A 41 13.83 1.01 19.03
CA VAL A 41 12.99 -0.13 18.65
C VAL A 41 12.21 0.27 17.40
N ILE A 42 12.38 -0.50 16.33
CA ILE A 42 11.63 -0.31 15.10
C ILE A 42 10.38 -1.17 15.20
N GLN A 43 9.25 -0.51 15.36
CA GLN A 43 7.94 -1.14 15.35
C GLN A 43 7.10 -0.35 14.35
N ILE A 44 6.58 -1.00 13.32
CA ILE A 44 5.83 -0.40 12.21
C ILE A 44 4.35 -0.64 12.45
N HIS A 45 3.98 -1.85 12.88
CA HIS A 45 2.61 -2.15 13.27
C HIS A 45 2.24 -1.30 14.49
N ARG A 46 1.09 -0.62 14.39
CA ARG A 46 0.54 0.24 15.42
C ARG A 46 -0.83 -0.30 15.82
N PRO A 47 -0.90 -1.17 16.84
CA PRO A 47 -2.16 -1.74 17.30
C PRO A 47 -3.21 -0.66 17.57
N LEU A 48 -4.37 -0.82 16.95
CA LEU A 48 -5.54 0.01 17.11
C LEU A 48 -6.45 -0.56 18.21
N ALA A 49 -7.35 0.27 18.72
CA ALA A 49 -8.39 -0.14 19.66
C ALA A 49 -9.79 0.20 19.13
N ALA A 50 -10.78 -0.64 19.48
CA ALA A 50 -12.18 -0.30 19.25
C ALA A 50 -12.55 1.03 19.94
N GLY A 51 -13.24 1.90 19.21
CA GLY A 51 -13.55 3.26 19.63
C GLY A 51 -12.46 4.29 19.33
N GLN A 52 -11.28 3.88 18.86
CA GLN A 52 -10.23 4.81 18.44
C GLN A 52 -10.68 5.65 17.25
N ARG A 53 -10.36 6.95 17.30
CA ARG A 53 -10.67 7.94 16.27
C ARG A 53 -9.40 8.59 15.76
N PHE A 54 -9.31 8.75 14.45
CA PHE A 54 -8.24 9.50 13.80
C PHE A 54 -8.72 10.04 12.48
N HIS A 55 -7.94 10.97 11.93
CA HIS A 55 -8.15 11.55 10.63
C HIS A 55 -7.10 10.99 9.67
N VAL A 56 -7.49 10.79 8.42
CA VAL A 56 -6.60 10.32 7.37
C VAL A 56 -6.76 11.19 6.13
N GLU A 57 -5.63 11.53 5.50
CA GLU A 57 -5.56 12.14 4.18
C GLU A 57 -4.72 11.25 3.27
N VAL A 58 -5.23 10.95 2.08
CA VAL A 58 -4.56 10.13 1.08
C VAL A 58 -4.59 10.81 -0.28
N GLU A 59 -3.42 10.96 -0.89
CA GLU A 59 -3.27 11.27 -2.31
C GLU A 59 -2.71 10.05 -3.02
N ALA A 60 -3.42 9.52 -4.01
CA ALA A 60 -3.00 8.34 -4.74
C ALA A 60 -3.13 8.54 -6.25
N ARG A 61 -2.23 7.90 -7.00
CA ARG A 61 -2.27 7.85 -8.46
C ARG A 61 -1.87 6.48 -8.95
N GLN A 62 -2.64 5.93 -9.88
CA GLN A 62 -2.27 4.78 -10.68
C GLN A 62 -2.25 5.15 -12.16
N LEU A 63 -1.09 4.98 -12.78
CA LEU A 63 -0.89 5.18 -14.21
C LEU A 63 -0.51 3.83 -14.85
N VAL A 64 -1.30 3.42 -15.84
CA VAL A 64 -1.00 2.29 -16.71
C VAL A 64 -0.87 2.82 -18.12
N GLN A 65 0.25 2.56 -18.78
CA GLN A 65 0.46 2.94 -20.18
C GLN A 65 0.90 1.71 -20.97
N THR A 66 0.35 1.57 -22.17
CA THR A 66 0.89 0.64 -23.16
C THR A 66 1.66 1.41 -24.22
N ALA A 67 2.80 0.89 -24.60
CA ALA A 67 3.56 1.35 -25.76
C ALA A 67 3.79 0.15 -26.67
N GLU A 68 3.33 0.23 -27.91
CA GLU A 68 3.65 -0.79 -28.92
C GLU A 68 5.17 -0.88 -29.06
N ALA A 69 5.71 -2.09 -29.00
CA ALA A 69 7.11 -2.33 -29.30
C ALA A 69 7.30 -2.14 -30.81
N VAL A 70 7.85 -0.99 -31.20
CA VAL A 70 8.09 -0.72 -32.62
C VAL A 70 9.38 -1.43 -33.03
N ASP A 71 9.26 -2.45 -33.89
CA ASP A 71 10.42 -3.12 -34.52
C ASP A 71 11.28 -2.14 -35.35
N ASN A 72 10.72 -0.97 -35.68
CA ASN A 72 11.36 0.08 -36.46
C ASN A 72 11.44 1.40 -35.67
N PRO A 73 12.63 1.89 -35.31
CA PRO A 73 12.79 3.13 -34.52
C PRO A 73 12.27 4.40 -35.20
N ASP A 74 11.92 4.35 -36.50
CA ASP A 74 11.38 5.47 -37.27
C ASP A 74 9.83 5.48 -37.38
N GLU A 75 9.14 4.43 -36.92
CA GLU A 75 7.68 4.40 -36.86
C GLU A 75 7.18 4.99 -35.54
N GLN A 76 6.28 5.97 -35.62
CA GLN A 76 5.64 6.55 -34.43
C GLN A 76 4.75 5.49 -33.77
N VAL A 77 4.72 5.46 -32.44
CA VAL A 77 3.75 4.68 -31.66
C VAL A 77 2.34 5.23 -31.99
N ILE A 78 1.52 4.46 -32.71
CA ILE A 78 0.27 4.99 -33.30
C ILE A 78 -0.95 4.78 -32.40
N ASP A 79 -0.98 3.80 -31.48
CA ASP A 79 -2.12 3.63 -30.57
C ASP A 79 -1.71 2.99 -29.22
N GLY A 80 -1.56 3.82 -28.19
CA GLY A 80 -1.31 3.38 -26.81
C GLY A 80 -2.56 3.52 -25.93
N PHE A 81 -2.85 2.53 -25.10
CA PHE A 81 -3.83 2.66 -24.03
C PHE A 81 -3.19 3.37 -22.84
N THR A 82 -3.84 4.40 -22.33
CA THR A 82 -3.47 5.04 -21.05
C THR A 82 -4.66 5.01 -20.11
N LYS A 83 -4.45 4.47 -18.91
CA LYS A 83 -5.37 4.57 -17.77
C LYS A 83 -4.67 5.33 -16.66
N ASP A 84 -5.18 6.51 -16.34
CA ASP A 84 -4.68 7.37 -15.27
C ASP A 84 -5.81 7.58 -14.27
N ILE A 85 -5.67 7.01 -13.08
CA ILE A 85 -6.60 7.19 -11.97
C ILE A 85 -5.87 8.04 -10.93
N GLN A 86 -6.51 9.11 -10.48
CA GLN A 86 -6.02 9.95 -9.40
C GLN A 86 -7.10 10.10 -8.34
N VAL A 87 -6.68 10.15 -7.09
CA VAL A 87 -7.55 10.26 -5.92
C VAL A 87 -6.95 11.24 -4.92
N ALA A 88 -7.76 12.18 -4.47
CA ALA A 88 -7.57 12.88 -3.20
C ALA A 88 -8.71 12.48 -2.26
N PHE A 89 -8.36 11.85 -1.15
CA PHE A 89 -9.28 11.30 -0.15
C PHE A 89 -8.93 11.86 1.24
N ALA A 90 -9.94 12.29 1.99
CA ALA A 90 -9.79 12.64 3.39
C ALA A 90 -11.02 12.15 4.15
N ALA A 91 -10.83 11.59 5.33
CA ALA A 91 -11.92 11.08 6.15
C ALA A 91 -11.60 11.08 7.65
N ALA A 92 -12.65 11.22 8.45
CA ALA A 92 -12.63 10.89 9.87
C ALA A 92 -12.92 9.39 10.04
N VAL A 93 -12.02 8.66 10.69
CA VAL A 93 -12.09 7.21 10.89
C VAL A 93 -12.47 6.89 12.34
N LEU A 94 -13.38 5.93 12.51
CA LEU A 94 -13.73 5.32 13.79
C LEU A 94 -13.56 3.81 13.70
N ILE A 95 -12.64 3.27 14.49
CA ILE A 95 -12.42 1.83 14.57
C ILE A 95 -13.57 1.19 15.36
N ARG A 96 -14.24 0.21 14.75
CA ARG A 96 -15.37 -0.52 15.36
C ARG A 96 -14.91 -1.80 15.99
N GLU A 97 -14.13 -2.58 15.25
CA GLU A 97 -13.65 -3.89 15.68
C GLU A 97 -12.19 -4.06 15.29
N VAL A 98 -11.44 -4.77 16.13
CA VAL A 98 -10.05 -5.15 15.87
C VAL A 98 -9.85 -6.64 16.08
N ASP A 99 -8.86 -7.21 15.41
CA ASP A 99 -8.41 -8.58 15.65
C ASP A 99 -7.49 -8.70 16.88
N ASP A 100 -6.98 -9.91 17.14
CA ASP A 100 -6.09 -10.18 18.29
C ASP A 100 -4.74 -9.44 18.20
N ALA A 101 -4.33 -9.01 17.01
CA ALA A 101 -3.13 -8.20 16.79
C ALA A 101 -3.42 -6.69 16.90
N GLY A 102 -4.68 -6.29 17.05
CA GLY A 102 -5.09 -4.88 17.07
C GLY A 102 -5.22 -4.27 15.68
N ARG A 103 -5.36 -5.06 14.61
CA ARG A 103 -5.63 -4.55 13.26
C ARG A 103 -7.12 -4.33 13.06
N ALA A 104 -7.49 -3.33 12.26
CA ALA A 104 -8.89 -2.99 12.05
C ALA A 104 -9.63 -4.09 11.28
N ALA A 105 -10.50 -4.82 11.98
CA ALA A 105 -11.42 -5.79 11.38
C ALA A 105 -12.64 -5.08 10.77
N GLN A 106 -13.05 -3.97 11.40
CA GLN A 106 -14.12 -3.10 10.90
C GLN A 106 -13.88 -1.65 11.32
N ALA A 107 -14.17 -0.71 10.41
CA ALA A 107 -14.15 0.72 10.65
C ALA A 107 -15.34 1.43 10.00
N GLU A 108 -15.73 2.55 10.58
CA GLU A 108 -16.58 3.54 9.94
C GLU A 108 -15.74 4.73 9.50
N MET A 109 -16.06 5.32 8.36
CA MET A 109 -15.42 6.53 7.88
C MET A 109 -16.46 7.55 7.43
N THR A 110 -16.34 8.79 7.90
CA THR A 110 -17.10 9.91 7.37
C THR A 110 -16.23 10.64 6.35
N VAL A 111 -16.63 10.61 5.08
CA VAL A 111 -15.89 11.24 3.98
C VAL A 111 -15.89 12.77 4.17
N GLU A 112 -14.71 13.37 4.13
CA GLU A 112 -14.54 14.83 4.13
C GLU A 112 -14.19 15.33 2.73
N THR A 113 -13.38 14.58 2.00
CA THR A 113 -13.03 14.82 0.59
C THR A 113 -12.87 13.48 -0.10
N PHE A 114 -13.47 13.31 -1.29
CA PHE A 114 -13.14 12.20 -2.16
C PHE A 114 -13.34 12.63 -3.61
N THR A 115 -12.25 13.05 -4.25
CA THR A 115 -12.28 13.70 -5.56
C THR A 115 -11.21 13.15 -6.50
N ASP A 116 -11.41 13.30 -7.80
CA ASP A 116 -10.40 13.08 -8.83
C ASP A 116 -9.68 14.41 -9.11
N PRO A 117 -8.41 14.60 -8.67
CA PRO A 117 -7.71 15.88 -8.77
C PRO A 117 -7.50 16.37 -10.21
N ALA A 118 -7.46 15.45 -11.19
CA ALA A 118 -7.27 15.82 -12.59
C ALA A 118 -8.50 16.50 -13.19
N THR A 119 -9.70 16.16 -12.69
CA THR A 119 -10.96 16.69 -13.20
C THR A 119 -11.68 17.61 -12.22
N GLY A 120 -11.34 17.55 -10.94
CA GLY A 120 -12.07 18.18 -9.84
C GLY A 120 -13.43 17.53 -9.54
N ASN A 121 -13.73 16.39 -10.17
CA ASN A 121 -15.00 15.70 -9.98
C ASN A 121 -15.04 15.01 -8.62
N GLU A 122 -16.20 15.12 -7.98
CA GLU A 122 -16.50 14.39 -6.76
C GLU A 122 -16.77 12.92 -7.08
N ILE A 123 -16.11 12.03 -6.33
CA ILE A 123 -16.30 10.58 -6.39
C ILE A 123 -17.38 10.17 -5.40
N LEU A 124 -17.28 10.64 -4.14
CA LEU A 124 -18.32 10.57 -3.12
C LEU A 124 -18.45 11.92 -2.41
N ALA A 125 -19.68 12.28 -2.04
CA ALA A 125 -19.97 13.54 -1.38
C ALA A 125 -19.40 13.63 0.04
N PRO A 126 -18.94 14.81 0.49
CA PRO A 126 -18.66 15.04 1.89
C PRO A 126 -19.85 14.70 2.80
N GLY A 127 -19.58 14.08 3.95
CA GLY A 127 -20.57 13.52 4.86
C GLY A 127 -21.10 12.14 4.47
N THR A 128 -20.59 11.54 3.40
CA THR A 128 -20.90 10.14 3.07
C THR A 128 -20.32 9.22 4.13
N GLU A 129 -21.14 8.29 4.62
CA GLU A 129 -20.73 7.28 5.59
C GLU A 129 -20.27 6.02 4.85
N LEU A 130 -19.05 5.58 5.16
CA LEU A 130 -18.48 4.32 4.71
C LEU A 130 -18.44 3.34 5.87
N VAL A 131 -18.91 2.11 5.65
CA VAL A 131 -18.62 0.98 6.54
C VAL A 131 -17.65 0.07 5.81
N ILE A 132 -16.51 -0.19 6.42
CA ILE A 132 -15.45 -0.98 5.81
C ILE A 132 -15.05 -2.10 6.75
N GLY A 133 -14.84 -3.29 6.20
CA GLY A 133 -14.36 -4.43 6.96
C GLY A 133 -13.91 -5.56 6.05
N TRP A 134 -13.70 -6.72 6.64
CA TRP A 134 -13.21 -7.90 5.95
C TRP A 134 -14.19 -9.05 6.12
N GLN A 135 -14.54 -9.70 5.00
CA GLN A 135 -15.40 -10.89 5.00
C GLN A 135 -14.79 -11.93 4.07
N ASP A 136 -14.52 -13.12 4.60
CA ASP A 136 -13.87 -14.21 3.85
C ASP A 136 -12.62 -13.72 3.09
N ASP A 137 -11.86 -12.84 3.77
CA ASP A 137 -10.65 -12.17 3.30
C ASP A 137 -10.77 -11.18 2.14
N ALA A 138 -12.01 -10.96 1.69
CA ALA A 138 -12.32 -9.88 0.79
C ALA A 138 -12.60 -8.58 1.57
N LEU A 139 -12.09 -7.47 1.04
CA LEU A 139 -12.49 -6.14 1.48
C LEU A 139 -13.98 -5.95 1.18
N TYR A 140 -14.75 -5.65 2.20
CA TYR A 140 -16.15 -5.28 2.11
C TYR A 140 -16.31 -3.77 2.35
N VAL A 141 -17.06 -3.09 1.48
CA VAL A 141 -17.36 -1.67 1.61
C VAL A 141 -18.85 -1.41 1.39
N GLU A 142 -19.48 -0.69 2.31
CA GLU A 142 -20.78 -0.06 2.14
C GLU A 142 -20.63 1.46 2.06
N VAL A 143 -21.39 2.07 1.18
CA VAL A 143 -21.60 3.51 1.05
C VAL A 143 -23.06 3.79 1.40
N ASN A 144 -23.31 4.43 2.54
CA ASN A 144 -24.66 4.69 3.06
C ASN A 144 -25.55 3.42 3.10
N GLY A 145 -24.95 2.26 3.43
CA GLY A 145 -25.66 0.97 3.52
C GLY A 145 -25.86 0.23 2.20
N ALA A 146 -25.21 0.64 1.11
CA ALA A 146 -25.26 -0.03 -0.19
C ALA A 146 -23.85 -0.24 -0.76
N ALA A 147 -23.67 -1.21 -1.65
CA ALA A 147 -22.38 -1.40 -2.32
C ALA A 147 -22.00 -0.17 -3.17
N PRO A 148 -20.74 0.28 -3.16
CA PRO A 148 -20.27 1.32 -4.07
C PRO A 148 -20.38 0.84 -5.53
N ASP A 149 -20.50 1.79 -6.46
CA ASP A 149 -20.28 1.44 -7.86
C ASP A 149 -18.81 1.06 -8.12
N ALA A 150 -18.56 0.39 -9.24
CA ALA A 150 -17.23 -0.12 -9.57
C ALA A 150 -16.16 0.98 -9.70
N ALA A 151 -16.53 2.18 -10.15
CA ALA A 151 -15.59 3.29 -10.32
C ALA A 151 -15.18 3.91 -8.98
N ALA A 152 -16.12 3.99 -8.04
CA ALA A 152 -15.87 4.39 -6.66
C ALA A 152 -15.05 3.30 -5.93
N MET A 153 -15.41 2.03 -6.06
CA MET A 153 -14.68 0.92 -5.44
C MET A 153 -13.22 0.86 -5.90
N GLU A 154 -12.97 1.00 -7.20
CA GLU A 154 -11.61 1.05 -7.75
C GLU A 154 -10.76 2.18 -7.16
N ARG A 155 -11.35 3.36 -6.94
CA ARG A 155 -10.66 4.50 -6.32
C ARG A 155 -10.49 4.32 -4.81
N LEU A 156 -11.44 3.67 -4.14
CA LEU A 156 -11.32 3.32 -2.73
C LEU A 156 -10.18 2.34 -2.50
N HIS A 157 -9.97 1.36 -3.36
CA HIS A 157 -8.81 0.46 -3.27
C HIS A 157 -7.47 1.20 -3.31
N LEU A 158 -7.36 2.28 -4.09
CA LEU A 158 -6.13 3.10 -4.13
C LEU A 158 -5.95 3.98 -2.89
N ALA A 159 -7.05 4.43 -2.28
CA ALA A 159 -7.01 5.34 -1.14
C ALA A 159 -7.13 4.63 0.22
N PHE A 160 -7.27 3.31 0.24
CA PHE A 160 -7.61 2.58 1.46
C PHE A 160 -6.51 2.75 2.52
N PRO A 161 -6.86 3.14 3.76
CA PRO A 161 -5.86 3.49 4.77
C PRO A 161 -5.62 2.40 5.83
N LEU A 162 -6.32 1.27 5.77
CA LEU A 162 -6.23 0.23 6.80
C LEU A 162 -5.53 -1.01 6.27
N GLU A 163 -4.68 -1.59 7.11
CA GLU A 163 -4.06 -2.89 6.85
C GLU A 163 -5.11 -4.00 6.85
N ARG A 164 -4.90 -5.03 6.03
CA ARG A 164 -5.69 -6.26 6.07
C ARG A 164 -5.37 -7.05 7.35
N PRO A 165 -6.37 -7.47 8.15
CA PRO A 165 -6.19 -8.45 9.21
C PRO A 165 -5.46 -9.69 8.71
N GLY A 166 -4.42 -10.11 9.43
CA GLY A 166 -3.60 -11.27 9.06
C GLY A 166 -2.58 -11.07 7.93
N SER A 167 -2.54 -9.93 7.23
CA SER A 167 -1.50 -9.66 6.22
C SER A 167 -0.12 -9.43 6.85
N ALA A 168 0.99 -9.78 6.20
CA ALA A 168 2.33 -9.50 6.75
C ALA A 168 2.73 -8.00 6.74
N LEU A 169 1.78 -7.09 6.47
CA LEU A 169 2.05 -5.65 6.40
C LEU A 169 2.65 -5.11 7.70
N GLY A 170 3.78 -4.40 7.56
CA GLY A 170 4.41 -3.68 8.64
C GLY A 170 5.68 -4.36 9.15
N ASP A 171 5.64 -4.83 10.40
CA ASP A 171 6.81 -5.36 11.10
C ASP A 171 7.31 -6.66 10.49
N GLU A 172 6.40 -7.48 9.96
CA GLU A 172 6.73 -8.75 9.34
C GLU A 172 7.47 -8.56 8.02
N LEU A 173 7.18 -7.49 7.24
CA LEU A 173 7.88 -7.18 5.99
C LEU A 173 9.17 -6.36 6.19
N PHE A 174 9.07 -5.29 6.98
CA PHE A 174 10.07 -4.22 7.03
C PHE A 174 10.64 -4.00 8.44
N GLY A 175 10.11 -4.68 9.46
CA GLY A 175 10.52 -4.51 10.86
C GLY A 175 11.82 -5.21 11.21
N THR A 176 12.20 -5.12 12.48
CA THR A 176 13.36 -5.83 13.02
C THR A 176 13.23 -6.03 14.53
N ASP A 177 13.55 -7.23 15.01
CA ASP A 177 13.49 -7.56 16.44
C ASP A 177 14.59 -6.87 17.29
N THR A 178 15.59 -6.30 16.64
CA THR A 178 16.74 -5.67 17.31
C THR A 178 16.67 -4.15 17.16
N PRO A 179 16.86 -3.37 18.25
CA PRO A 179 16.96 -1.93 18.16
C PRO A 179 18.03 -1.48 17.17
N ARG A 180 17.75 -0.42 16.40
CA ARG A 180 18.60 0.10 15.33
C ARG A 180 19.05 1.52 15.60
N ALA A 181 20.23 1.88 15.13
CA ALA A 181 20.67 3.26 15.04
C ALA A 181 20.31 3.87 13.66
N PRO A 182 20.16 5.20 13.56
CA PRO A 182 20.09 5.87 12.26
C PRO A 182 21.25 5.46 11.33
N GLY A 183 20.95 5.27 10.05
CA GLY A 183 21.87 4.79 9.03
C GLY A 183 21.98 3.27 8.91
N GLU A 184 21.50 2.48 9.88
CA GLU A 184 21.54 1.02 9.79
C GLU A 184 20.55 0.47 8.76
N THR A 185 20.92 -0.65 8.14
CA THR A 185 20.09 -1.40 7.19
C THR A 185 19.92 -2.85 7.62
N TRP A 186 18.82 -3.47 7.17
CA TRP A 186 18.56 -4.90 7.33
C TRP A 186 17.84 -5.46 6.11
N ALA A 187 17.97 -6.77 5.90
CA ALA A 187 17.30 -7.47 4.81
C ALA A 187 15.78 -7.50 5.04
N LEU A 188 15.04 -7.53 3.93
CA LEU A 188 13.61 -7.77 3.95
C LEU A 188 13.31 -9.22 4.32
N HIS A 189 12.10 -9.45 4.82
CA HIS A 189 11.56 -10.79 4.94
C HIS A 189 11.00 -11.23 3.57
N GLU A 190 11.88 -11.79 2.73
CA GLU A 190 11.59 -12.08 1.32
C GLU A 190 10.31 -12.91 1.11
N ASN A 191 10.05 -13.88 1.98
CA ASN A 191 8.87 -14.76 1.89
C ASN A 191 7.57 -13.96 2.05
N ASP A 192 7.56 -13.05 3.03
CA ASP A 192 6.40 -12.22 3.33
C ASP A 192 6.17 -11.22 2.17
N VAL A 193 7.24 -10.68 1.57
CA VAL A 193 7.14 -9.80 0.39
C VAL A 193 6.60 -10.55 -0.82
N VAL A 194 7.01 -11.80 -1.02
CA VAL A 194 6.50 -12.65 -2.11
C VAL A 194 5.00 -12.94 -1.91
N GLU A 195 4.58 -13.22 -0.68
CA GLU A 195 3.16 -13.43 -0.36
C GLU A 195 2.34 -12.16 -0.60
N ASP A 196 2.81 -11.00 -0.14
CA ASP A 196 2.16 -9.69 -0.35
C ASP A 196 2.02 -9.34 -1.84
N LEU A 197 3.09 -9.54 -2.64
CA LEU A 197 3.02 -9.37 -4.10
C LEU A 197 2.07 -10.38 -4.76
N GLY A 198 2.00 -11.60 -4.23
CA GLY A 198 1.03 -12.64 -4.60
C GLY A 198 -0.41 -12.19 -4.45
N ASP A 199 -0.70 -11.64 -3.28
CA ASP A 199 -1.97 -11.04 -2.90
C ASP A 199 -2.35 -9.87 -3.84
N ASP A 200 -1.37 -9.08 -4.27
CA ASP A 200 -1.51 -8.00 -5.25
C ASP A 200 -1.64 -8.47 -6.72
N GLY A 201 -1.61 -9.78 -6.96
CA GLY A 201 -1.78 -10.39 -8.27
C GLY A 201 -0.49 -10.56 -9.06
N TYR A 202 0.66 -10.65 -8.41
CA TYR A 202 1.96 -10.93 -9.02
C TYR A 202 2.52 -12.28 -8.56
N THR A 203 3.11 -13.04 -9.47
CA THR A 203 3.90 -14.21 -9.11
C THR A 203 5.37 -13.82 -9.10
N VAL A 204 5.99 -13.89 -7.92
CA VAL A 204 7.42 -13.63 -7.67
C VAL A 204 8.00 -14.80 -6.88
N THR A 205 9.31 -15.01 -6.96
CA THR A 205 10.03 -16.00 -6.16
C THR A 205 11.12 -15.29 -5.35
N GLU A 206 11.44 -15.80 -4.17
CA GLU A 206 12.53 -15.29 -3.31
C GLU A 206 13.83 -15.06 -4.10
N THR A 207 14.20 -15.98 -5.00
CA THR A 207 15.45 -15.89 -5.78
C THR A 207 15.52 -14.73 -6.77
N ASN A 208 14.39 -14.08 -7.05
CA ASN A 208 14.32 -12.95 -7.98
C ASN A 208 13.94 -11.65 -7.27
N LEU A 209 13.90 -11.65 -5.94
CA LEU A 209 13.62 -10.49 -5.12
C LEU A 209 14.92 -10.01 -4.47
N GLU A 210 15.20 -8.71 -4.56
CA GLU A 210 16.29 -8.06 -3.84
C GLU A 210 15.74 -6.81 -3.14
N GLY A 211 16.18 -6.53 -1.91
CA GLY A 211 15.80 -5.31 -1.23
C GLY A 211 16.31 -5.19 0.19
N GLU A 212 16.15 -4.01 0.77
CA GLU A 212 16.53 -3.71 2.15
C GLU A 212 15.58 -2.70 2.77
N THR A 213 15.54 -2.69 4.11
CA THR A 213 14.98 -1.59 4.89
C THR A 213 16.12 -0.83 5.56
N ARG A 214 15.97 0.49 5.67
CA ARG A 214 16.91 1.42 6.29
C ARG A 214 16.22 2.29 7.31
N PHE A 215 16.83 2.43 8.49
CA PHE A 215 16.52 3.51 9.41
C PHE A 215 17.25 4.77 8.95
N VAL A 216 16.55 5.73 8.36
CA VAL A 216 17.16 6.93 7.77
C VAL A 216 17.62 7.91 8.84
N GLU A 217 16.68 8.38 9.66
CA GLU A 217 16.92 9.42 10.67
C GLU A 217 15.76 9.50 11.67
N VAL A 218 15.98 10.17 12.80
CA VAL A 218 14.90 10.69 13.66
C VAL A 218 14.62 12.13 13.24
N SER A 219 13.37 12.45 12.91
CA SER A 219 12.97 13.79 12.48
C SER A 219 11.67 14.25 13.18
N PRO A 220 11.46 15.57 13.38
CA PRO A 220 10.21 16.07 13.94
C PRO A 220 8.99 15.75 13.05
N CYS A 221 7.88 15.32 13.66
CA CYS A 221 6.61 15.05 12.99
C CYS A 221 5.43 15.56 13.86
N GLY A 222 5.01 16.80 13.63
CA GLY A 222 4.01 17.46 14.46
C GLY A 222 4.54 17.82 15.85
N ASP A 223 3.92 17.25 16.89
CA ASP A 223 4.25 17.47 18.31
C ASP A 223 5.16 16.38 18.91
N THR A 224 5.69 15.47 18.08
CA THR A 224 6.58 14.39 18.50
C THR A 224 7.75 14.19 17.52
N GLU A 225 8.63 13.25 17.83
CA GLU A 225 9.68 12.79 16.95
C GLU A 225 9.24 11.51 16.24
N CYS A 226 9.64 11.37 14.98
CA CYS A 226 9.40 10.18 14.18
C CYS A 226 10.73 9.54 13.75
N ILE A 227 10.76 8.22 13.81
CA ILE A 227 11.68 7.37 13.08
C ILE A 227 11.27 7.43 11.60
N VAL A 228 12.21 7.77 10.73
CA VAL A 228 12.02 7.73 9.28
C VAL A 228 12.62 6.43 8.75
N LEU A 229 11.78 5.57 8.21
CA LEU A 229 12.20 4.33 7.54
C LEU A 229 12.08 4.46 6.03
N GLU A 230 12.95 3.76 5.33
CA GLU A 230 12.88 3.58 3.89
C GLU A 230 13.07 2.09 3.56
N ALA A 231 12.10 1.48 2.91
CA ALA A 231 12.19 0.12 2.38
C ALA A 231 12.18 0.20 0.85
N ALA A 232 13.13 -0.47 0.22
CA ALA A 232 13.23 -0.52 -1.24
C ALA A 232 13.45 -1.96 -1.68
N PHE A 233 12.72 -2.40 -2.70
CA PHE A 233 12.92 -3.69 -3.32
C PHE A 233 12.71 -3.67 -4.83
N ALA A 234 13.31 -4.65 -5.48
CA ALA A 234 13.09 -4.96 -6.89
C ALA A 234 12.81 -6.46 -7.02
N ALA A 235 11.78 -6.79 -7.80
CA ALA A 235 11.48 -8.15 -8.20
C ALA A 235 11.70 -8.28 -9.71
N GLU A 236 12.66 -9.10 -10.09
CA GLU A 236 12.89 -9.49 -11.48
C GLU A 236 12.00 -10.69 -11.85
N GLN A 237 11.73 -10.85 -13.13
CA GLN A 237 10.89 -11.92 -13.68
C GLN A 237 9.51 -12.05 -13.01
N ALA A 238 8.95 -10.95 -12.52
CA ALA A 238 7.62 -10.92 -11.94
C ALA A 238 6.58 -11.17 -13.04
N VAL A 239 5.61 -12.03 -12.79
CA VAL A 239 4.53 -12.33 -13.73
C VAL A 239 3.21 -11.79 -13.19
N VAL A 240 2.40 -11.17 -14.02
CA VAL A 240 1.03 -10.78 -13.61
C VAL A 240 0.19 -12.05 -13.58
N ALA A 241 -0.27 -12.46 -12.40
CA ALA A 241 -0.97 -13.73 -12.16
C ALA A 241 -2.37 -13.76 -12.80
N GLN A 242 -2.94 -12.59 -13.11
CA GLN A 242 -4.26 -12.51 -13.70
C GLN A 242 -4.21 -12.76 -15.21
N GLU A 243 -4.82 -13.86 -15.66
CA GLU A 243 -5.06 -14.12 -17.08
C GLU A 243 -6.02 -13.05 -17.62
N TRP A 244 -5.50 -12.13 -18.42
CA TRP A 244 -6.33 -11.28 -19.25
C TRP A 244 -6.67 -12.10 -20.50
N GLN A 245 -7.96 -12.32 -20.77
CA GLN A 245 -8.43 -13.23 -21.85
C GLN A 245 -7.82 -13.00 -23.25
N MET A 246 -7.16 -11.85 -23.47
CA MET A 246 -6.55 -11.45 -24.75
C MET A 246 -5.07 -11.08 -24.61
N ALA A 247 -4.46 -11.25 -23.43
CA ALA A 247 -3.09 -10.82 -23.16
C ALA A 247 -2.32 -11.86 -22.35
N GLU A 248 -1.17 -12.28 -22.87
CA GLU A 248 -0.21 -13.10 -22.15
C GLU A 248 0.91 -12.19 -21.65
N PHE A 249 1.10 -12.14 -20.33
CA PHE A 249 2.18 -11.38 -19.74
C PHE A 249 3.46 -12.21 -19.76
N GLU A 250 4.51 -11.62 -20.31
CA GLU A 250 5.87 -12.12 -20.09
C GLU A 250 6.37 -11.68 -18.71
N ALA A 251 7.42 -12.35 -18.26
CA ALA A 251 8.19 -11.98 -17.09
C ALA A 251 8.68 -10.51 -17.20
N GLY A 252 8.31 -9.69 -16.21
CA GLY A 252 8.65 -8.28 -16.13
C GLY A 252 9.49 -7.94 -14.89
N ARG A 253 9.61 -6.64 -14.61
CA ARG A 253 10.30 -6.11 -13.42
C ARG A 253 9.34 -5.25 -12.61
N ILE A 254 9.39 -5.41 -11.30
CA ILE A 254 8.73 -4.53 -10.33
C ILE A 254 9.80 -3.85 -9.49
N GLU A 255 9.63 -2.57 -9.22
CA GLU A 255 10.42 -1.79 -8.27
C GLU A 255 9.46 -1.12 -7.29
N ALA A 256 9.78 -1.15 -6.00
CA ALA A 256 9.03 -0.45 -4.98
C ALA A 256 9.93 0.34 -4.06
N LEU A 257 9.42 1.48 -3.59
CA LEU A 257 10.02 2.33 -2.58
C LEU A 257 8.92 2.75 -1.62
N VAL A 258 9.08 2.43 -0.34
CA VAL A 258 8.18 2.82 0.74
C VAL A 258 8.97 3.64 1.74
N ARG A 259 8.46 4.81 2.10
CA ARG A 259 9.02 5.69 3.14
C ARG A 259 7.97 5.92 4.20
N ILE A 260 8.29 5.56 5.44
CA ILE A 260 7.34 5.63 6.56
C ILE A 260 7.89 6.57 7.63
N ARG A 261 7.02 7.40 8.20
CA ARG A 261 7.31 8.20 9.41
C ARG A 261 6.52 7.63 10.58
N LEU A 262 7.25 7.06 11.52
CA LEU A 262 6.70 6.35 12.67
C LEU A 262 6.99 7.17 13.91
N PRO A 263 5.98 7.64 14.66
CA PRO A 263 6.23 8.24 15.96
C PRO A 263 7.07 7.30 16.83
N VAL A 264 8.05 7.88 17.54
CA VAL A 264 8.89 7.13 18.51
C VAL A 264 8.02 6.49 19.60
N ASP A 265 6.94 7.18 19.98
CA ASP A 265 5.89 6.59 20.81
C ASP A 265 5.02 5.62 19.99
N ALA A 266 5.23 4.32 20.22
CA ALA A 266 4.51 3.24 19.55
C ALA A 266 3.00 3.19 19.86
N ALA A 267 2.52 3.95 20.85
CA ALA A 267 1.08 4.11 21.10
C ALA A 267 0.41 5.15 20.18
N ARG A 268 1.18 5.83 19.32
CA ARG A 268 0.64 6.74 18.29
C ARG A 268 0.58 6.01 16.95
N PRO A 269 -0.46 6.27 16.13
CA PRO A 269 -0.55 5.71 14.79
C PRO A 269 0.65 6.16 13.94
N VAL A 270 0.89 5.45 12.83
CA VAL A 270 1.81 5.89 11.77
C VAL A 270 1.52 7.35 11.45
N TYR A 271 2.54 8.20 11.32
CA TYR A 271 2.32 9.62 11.05
C TYR A 271 2.09 9.85 9.55
N SER A 272 2.94 9.25 8.72
CA SER A 272 2.78 9.32 7.27
C SER A 272 3.46 8.14 6.58
N GLU A 273 3.02 7.88 5.36
CA GLU A 273 3.51 6.83 4.48
C GLU A 273 3.57 7.38 3.06
N GLU A 274 4.67 7.16 2.37
CA GLU A 274 4.86 7.46 0.95
C GLU A 274 5.27 6.16 0.27
N ALA A 275 4.46 5.67 -0.66
CA ALA A 275 4.72 4.44 -1.38
C ALA A 275 4.74 4.71 -2.89
N MET A 276 5.72 4.13 -3.57
CA MET A 276 5.83 4.11 -5.01
C MET A 276 6.07 2.67 -5.46
N LEU A 277 5.29 2.22 -6.44
CA LEU A 277 5.52 0.97 -7.15
C LEU A 277 5.59 1.26 -8.64
N ARG A 278 6.56 0.66 -9.32
CA ARG A 278 6.72 0.71 -10.77
C ARG A 278 6.82 -0.70 -11.30
N GLY A 279 6.09 -0.98 -12.37
CA GLY A 279 6.15 -2.23 -13.10
C GLY A 279 6.46 -1.98 -14.57
N LEU A 280 7.27 -2.84 -15.16
CA LEU A 280 7.50 -2.90 -16.60
C LEU A 280 7.34 -4.36 -17.06
N PHE A 281 6.36 -4.60 -17.91
CA PHE A 281 6.04 -5.94 -18.41
C PHE A 281 6.00 -5.92 -19.93
N ALA A 282 6.56 -6.94 -20.56
CA ALA A 282 6.24 -7.25 -21.95
C ALA A 282 4.94 -8.07 -21.98
N VAL A 283 4.09 -7.77 -22.97
CA VAL A 283 2.77 -8.37 -23.10
C VAL A 283 2.54 -8.74 -24.55
N GLU A 284 2.15 -9.98 -24.78
CA GLU A 284 1.66 -10.45 -26.08
C GLU A 284 0.14 -10.29 -26.12
N LEU A 285 -0.34 -9.40 -27.00
CA LEU A 285 -1.76 -9.21 -27.27
C LEU A 285 -2.17 -10.04 -28.48
N HIS A 286 -3.24 -10.82 -28.34
CA HIS A 286 -3.81 -11.60 -29.43
C HIS A 286 -5.09 -10.92 -29.95
N GLU A 287 -5.13 -10.52 -31.23
CA GLU A 287 -6.32 -9.97 -31.88
C GLU A 287 -6.66 -10.78 -33.14
N GLY A 288 -7.52 -11.79 -32.98
CA GLY A 288 -7.80 -12.74 -34.06
C GLY A 288 -6.60 -13.66 -34.31
N ASP A 289 -6.05 -13.61 -35.53
CA ASP A 289 -4.83 -14.36 -35.91
C ASP A 289 -3.55 -13.50 -35.79
N GLU A 290 -3.66 -12.23 -35.38
CA GLU A 290 -2.52 -11.34 -35.17
C GLU A 290 -2.04 -11.41 -33.72
N THR A 291 -0.73 -11.56 -33.52
CA THR A 291 -0.06 -11.35 -32.22
C THR A 291 0.74 -10.06 -32.29
N ARG A 292 0.61 -9.20 -31.27
CA ARG A 292 1.38 -7.96 -31.14
C ARG A 292 2.08 -7.92 -29.79
N GLN A 293 3.37 -7.59 -29.79
CA GLN A 293 4.11 -7.35 -28.56
C GLN A 293 3.98 -5.88 -28.15
N THR A 294 3.62 -5.64 -26.91
CA THR A 294 3.55 -4.31 -26.31
C THR A 294 4.31 -4.30 -24.98
N LEU A 295 4.84 -3.15 -24.63
CA LEU A 295 5.30 -2.89 -23.27
C LEU A 295 4.15 -2.27 -22.48
N VAL A 296 3.95 -2.76 -21.26
CA VAL A 296 3.04 -2.19 -20.28
C VAL A 296 3.88 -1.61 -19.14
N THR A 297 3.75 -0.31 -18.92
CA THR A 297 4.26 0.34 -17.72
C THR A 297 3.13 0.55 -16.73
N LEU A 298 3.39 0.18 -15.48
CA LEU A 298 2.54 0.46 -14.33
C LEU A 298 3.31 1.39 -13.41
N SER A 299 2.65 2.42 -12.89
CA SER A 299 3.16 3.25 -11.81
C SER A 299 2.04 3.50 -10.82
N ARG A 300 2.28 3.19 -9.55
CA ARG A 300 1.41 3.54 -8.43
C ARG A 300 2.20 4.44 -7.50
N VAL A 301 1.57 5.52 -7.06
CA VAL A 301 2.09 6.40 -6.02
C VAL A 301 0.97 6.62 -5.01
N ARG A 302 1.29 6.54 -3.73
CA ARG A 302 0.36 6.78 -2.63
C ARG A 302 1.09 7.55 -1.54
N ASN A 303 0.50 8.66 -1.11
CA ASN A 303 0.94 9.42 0.04
C ASN A 303 -0.22 9.44 1.03
N ALA A 304 0.01 8.98 2.25
CA ALA A 304 -0.98 9.01 3.32
C ALA A 304 -0.42 9.73 4.54
N THR A 305 -1.26 10.50 5.22
CA THR A 305 -0.97 11.08 6.52
C THR A 305 -2.09 10.75 7.49
N TYR A 306 -1.73 10.53 8.75
CA TYR A 306 -2.68 10.17 9.80
C TYR A 306 -2.48 11.11 10.98
N SER A 307 -3.58 11.64 11.50
CA SER A 307 -3.53 12.55 12.65
C SER A 307 -4.59 12.18 13.67
N ARG A 308 -4.30 12.38 14.96
CA ARG A 308 -5.30 12.13 16.00
C ARG A 308 -6.39 13.18 15.91
N LEU A 309 -7.65 12.74 16.00
CA LEU A 309 -8.75 13.66 16.23
C LEU A 309 -8.71 14.14 17.70
N PRO A 310 -9.05 15.40 17.99
CA PRO A 310 -9.21 15.87 19.36
C PRO A 310 -10.23 14.99 20.09
N ALA A 311 -9.97 14.69 21.37
CA ALA A 311 -10.98 14.06 22.21
C ALA A 311 -12.18 15.02 22.34
N GLU A 312 -13.38 14.53 21.99
CA GLU A 312 -14.65 15.25 22.19
C GLU A 312 -15.05 15.36 23.67
#